data_AF-A0A1I9YR04-F1
#
_entry.id   AF-A0A1I9YR04-F1
#
_cell.length_a   1.000
_cell.length_b   1.000
_cell.length_c   1.000
_cell.angle_alpha   90.00
_cell.angle_beta   90.00
_cell.angle_gamma   90.00
#
_symmetry.space_group_name_H-M   'P 1'
#
loop_
_entity.id
_entity.type
_entity.pdbx_description
1 polymer ?
#
loop_
_entity_poly.entity_id
_entity_poly.type
_entity_poly.pdbx_seq_one_letter_code
_entity_poly.pdbx_strand_id
1 'polypeptide(L)'
;MKLLTAIAVAALSLPFGANAFAQTTSSGLTRAEVIAQLKQAQAEGLVPTSNSDYPPTAAEIARNREIYAIQHGTHGTAAIRTAGIPAAHPASE
;
A
#
# COMPACT_ATOMS: atom_id res chain seq x y z
N MET A 1 11.71 63.28 -25.18
CA MET A 1 10.61 62.34 -25.54
C MET A 1 10.34 62.54 -27.03
N LYS A 2 10.24 61.55 -27.93
CA LYS A 2 9.85 60.16 -27.78
C LYS A 2 10.46 59.32 -28.93
N LEU A 3 10.72 58.06 -28.60
CA LEU A 3 11.36 56.98 -29.35
C LEU A 3 10.52 56.56 -30.56
N LEU A 4 11.14 56.24 -31.70
CA LEU A 4 10.59 55.29 -32.69
C LEU A 4 11.74 54.64 -33.47
N THR A 5 12.19 53.47 -33.03
CA THR A 5 13.15 52.64 -33.76
C THR A 5 12.47 51.33 -34.13
N ALA A 6 12.30 51.18 -35.44
CA ALA A 6 12.30 49.99 -36.29
C ALA A 6 11.74 48.66 -35.74
N ILE A 7 10.71 48.20 -36.44
CA ILE A 7 10.23 46.82 -36.49
C ILE A 7 11.17 46.01 -37.41
N ALA A 8 11.68 44.87 -36.96
CA ALA A 8 12.11 43.78 -37.84
C ALA A 8 12.09 42.42 -37.11
N VAL A 9 10.97 41.73 -37.30
CA VAL A 9 10.72 40.28 -37.47
C VAL A 9 11.85 39.27 -37.17
N ALA A 10 11.41 38.16 -36.57
CA ALA A 10 11.96 36.78 -36.61
C ALA A 10 12.70 36.30 -35.36
N ALA A 11 12.01 35.53 -34.51
CA ALA A 11 12.06 34.07 -34.54
C ALA A 11 11.39 33.50 -33.29
N LEU A 12 10.42 32.61 -33.51
CA LEU A 12 9.94 31.67 -32.50
C LEU A 12 11.13 30.99 -31.81
N SER A 13 11.24 31.15 -30.50
CA SER A 13 11.85 30.14 -29.65
C SER A 13 10.82 29.73 -28.60
N LEU A 14 9.86 28.90 -29.04
CA LEU A 14 9.26 27.95 -28.11
C LEU A 14 10.44 27.10 -27.61
N PRO A 15 10.73 27.03 -26.30
CA PRO A 15 11.49 25.91 -25.81
C PRO A 15 10.69 24.65 -26.12
N PHE A 16 11.14 23.96 -27.18
CA PHE A 16 10.78 22.58 -27.50
C PHE A 16 10.98 21.72 -26.25
N GLY A 17 10.04 20.81 -26.02
CA GLY A 17 9.90 20.04 -24.79
C GLY A 17 11.18 19.34 -24.31
N ALA A 18 11.52 19.63 -23.06
CA ALA A 18 12.17 18.73 -22.12
C ALA A 18 11.72 19.25 -20.74
N ASN A 19 10.79 18.60 -20.05
CA ASN A 19 11.10 17.37 -19.33
C ASN A 19 10.03 16.31 -19.58
N ALA A 20 10.40 15.35 -20.42
CA ALA A 20 9.90 13.99 -20.34
C ALA A 20 10.34 13.42 -18.98
N PHE A 21 9.36 13.15 -18.12
CA PHE A 21 9.26 12.09 -17.11
C PHE A 21 8.09 12.57 -16.24
N ALA A 22 7.00 11.80 -16.21
CA ALA A 22 6.08 11.93 -15.08
C ALA A 22 6.93 11.69 -13.83
N GLN A 23 7.27 12.77 -13.12
CA GLN A 23 7.88 12.72 -11.80
C GLN A 23 6.82 12.09 -10.89
N THR A 24 6.71 10.77 -10.99
CA THR A 24 6.03 9.95 -10.01
C THR A 24 6.97 9.88 -8.81
N THR A 25 7.17 11.01 -8.15
CA THR A 25 7.69 11.06 -6.79
C THR A 25 6.56 10.60 -5.87
N SER A 26 6.00 9.41 -6.15
CA SER A 26 5.41 8.61 -5.11
C SER A 26 6.61 8.15 -4.30
N SER A 27 6.85 8.80 -3.17
CA SER A 27 7.72 8.26 -2.15
C SER A 27 7.12 6.91 -1.76
N GLY A 28 7.59 5.85 -2.40
CA GLY A 28 7.14 4.50 -2.12
C GLY A 28 7.42 4.16 -0.65
N LEU A 29 6.76 3.12 -0.14
CA LEU A 29 7.04 2.63 1.21
C LEU A 29 8.54 2.46 1.40
N THR A 30 9.04 3.02 2.49
CA THR A 30 10.36 2.72 2.99
C THR A 30 10.47 1.22 3.30
N ARG A 31 11.69 0.69 3.24
CA ARG A 31 11.95 -0.71 3.63
C ARG A 31 11.43 -1.02 5.05
N ALA A 32 11.54 -0.05 5.96
CA ALA A 32 11.05 -0.19 7.33
C ALA A 32 9.52 -0.37 7.36
N GLU A 33 8.79 0.41 6.58
CA GLU A 33 7.33 0.32 6.47
C GLU A 33 6.89 -0.99 5.82
N VAL A 34 7.58 -1.45 4.77
CA VAL A 34 7.29 -2.77 4.15
C VAL A 34 7.45 -3.89 5.17
N ILE A 35 8.55 -3.88 5.94
CA ILE A 35 8.79 -4.89 6.96
C ILE A 35 7.72 -4.84 8.05
N ALA A 36 7.30 -3.64 8.47
CA ALA A 36 6.22 -3.49 9.45
C ALA A 36 4.90 -4.07 8.93
N GLN A 37 4.56 -3.81 7.67
CA GLN A 37 3.35 -4.33 7.04
C GLN A 37 3.40 -5.85 6.86
N LEU A 38 4.55 -6.41 6.49
CA LEU A 38 4.70 -7.87 6.38
C LEU A 38 4.52 -8.56 7.74
N LYS A 39 5.07 -7.98 8.83
CA LYS A 39 4.85 -8.50 10.19
C LYS A 39 3.37 -8.47 10.57
N GLN A 40 2.66 -7.40 10.23
CA GLN A 40 1.23 -7.28 10.47
C GLN A 40 0.44 -8.31 9.67
N ALA A 41 0.71 -8.44 8.36
CA ALA A 41 0.06 -9.42 7.50
C ALA A 41 0.30 -10.86 7.98
N GLN A 42 1.49 -11.15 8.50
CA GLN A 42 1.82 -12.45 9.08
C GLN A 42 1.00 -12.73 10.35
N ALA A 43 0.84 -11.73 11.21
CA ALA A 43 0.01 -11.84 12.41
C ALA A 43 -1.48 -12.04 12.07
N GLU A 44 -1.95 -11.45 10.96
CA GLU A 44 -3.32 -11.61 10.48
C GLU A 44 -3.59 -12.97 9.82
N GLY A 45 -2.53 -13.68 9.42
CA GLY A 45 -2.56 -14.96 8.72
C GLY A 45 -2.58 -14.85 7.19
N LEU A 46 -2.37 -13.65 6.64
CA LEU A 46 -2.49 -13.36 5.21
C LEU A 46 -1.27 -13.76 4.38
N VAL A 47 -0.13 -14.01 5.03
CA VAL A 47 1.11 -14.42 4.34
C VAL A 47 1.03 -15.92 4.04
N PRO A 48 0.94 -16.34 2.76
CA PRO A 48 0.89 -17.75 2.41
C PRO A 48 2.26 -18.42 2.63
N THR A 49 2.23 -19.73 2.90
CA THR A 49 3.44 -20.53 3.11
C THR A 49 4.17 -20.88 1.82
N SER A 50 3.45 -20.89 0.70
CA SER A 50 3.98 -21.12 -0.65
C SER A 50 3.56 -20.00 -1.59
N ASN A 51 4.44 -19.65 -2.54
CA ASN A 51 4.16 -18.62 -3.54
C ASN A 51 3.06 -19.02 -4.55
N SER A 52 2.73 -20.31 -4.65
CA SER A 52 1.67 -20.83 -5.53
C SER A 52 0.26 -20.68 -4.94
N ASP A 53 0.16 -20.50 -3.63
CA ASP A 53 -1.10 -20.65 -2.89
C ASP A 53 -1.76 -19.29 -2.66
N TYR A 54 -1.70 -18.44 -3.69
CA TYR A 54 -2.24 -17.09 -3.66
C TYR A 54 -3.48 -16.97 -4.55
N PRO A 55 -4.60 -16.40 -4.03
CA PRO A 55 -4.78 -15.88 -2.67
C PRO A 55 -5.08 -17.01 -1.65
N PRO A 56 -4.64 -16.87 -0.38
CA PRO A 56 -4.93 -17.86 0.65
C PRO A 56 -6.42 -17.93 0.96
N THR A 57 -6.94 -19.14 1.16
CA THR A 57 -8.31 -19.39 1.59
C THR A 57 -8.52 -18.99 3.06
N ALA A 58 -9.77 -18.81 3.47
CA ALA A 58 -10.11 -18.47 4.87
C ALA A 58 -9.61 -19.53 5.88
N ALA A 59 -9.63 -20.81 5.49
CA ALA A 59 -9.11 -21.90 6.32
C ALA A 59 -7.58 -21.81 6.49
N GLU A 60 -6.86 -21.45 5.42
CA GLU A 60 -5.42 -21.24 5.47
C GLU A 60 -5.06 -20.01 6.31
N ILE A 61 -5.82 -18.92 6.20
CA ILE A 61 -5.63 -17.72 7.04
C ILE A 61 -5.80 -18.08 8.53
N ALA A 62 -6.83 -18.85 8.88
CA ALA A 62 -7.06 -19.29 10.26
C ALA A 62 -5.89 -20.15 10.79
N ARG A 63 -5.44 -21.12 9.99
CA ARG A 63 -4.27 -21.96 10.30
C ARG A 63 -3.01 -21.12 10.49
N ASN A 64 -2.74 -20.18 9.58
CA ASN A 64 -1.54 -19.34 9.63
C ASN A 64 -1.53 -18.47 10.89
N ARG A 65 -2.68 -17.95 11.30
CA ARG A 65 -2.83 -17.19 12.55
C ARG A 65 -2.53 -18.05 13.78
N GLU A 66 -3.00 -19.29 13.81
CA GLU A 66 -2.71 -20.23 14.88
C GLU A 66 -1.21 -20.56 14.96
N ILE A 67 -0.60 -20.85 13.81
CA ILE A 67 0.85 -21.07 13.68
C ILE A 67 1.64 -19.85 14.17
N TYR A 68 1.21 -18.64 13.81
CA TYR A 68 1.80 -17.40 14.31
C TYR A 68 1.66 -17.28 15.83
N ALA A 69 0.49 -17.60 16.38
CA ALA A 69 0.25 -17.52 17.82
C ALA A 69 1.10 -18.51 18.64
N ILE A 70 1.35 -19.70 18.11
CA ILE A 70 2.27 -20.69 18.71
C ILE A 70 3.70 -20.12 18.74
N GLN A 71 4.17 -19.57 17.62
CA GLN A 71 5.52 -19.04 17.51
C GLN A 71 5.77 -17.82 18.39
N HIS A 72 4.77 -16.96 18.57
CA HIS A 72 4.87 -15.72 19.34
C HIS A 72 4.34 -15.84 20.78
N GLY A 73 3.90 -17.03 21.21
CA GLY A 73 3.36 -17.26 22.56
C GLY A 73 2.06 -16.49 22.86
N THR A 74 1.31 -16.10 21.83
CA THR A 74 0.09 -15.27 21.96
C THR A 74 -1.21 -16.08 22.00
N HIS A 75 -1.11 -17.39 22.26
CA HIS A 75 -2.19 -18.38 22.23
C HIS A 75 -3.47 -17.95 22.99
N GLY A 76 -3.35 -17.10 24.01
CA GLY A 76 -4.48 -16.61 24.80
C GLY A 76 -5.08 -15.26 24.39
N THR A 77 -4.36 -14.37 23.68
CA THR A 77 -4.79 -12.95 23.52
C THR A 77 -5.57 -12.66 22.23
N ALA A 78 -5.39 -13.46 21.18
CA ALA A 78 -6.10 -13.28 19.91
C ALA A 78 -7.56 -13.74 19.98
N ALA A 79 -7.84 -14.87 20.65
CA ALA A 79 -9.19 -15.41 20.83
C ALA A 79 -10.11 -14.43 21.58
N ILE A 80 -9.58 -13.72 22.58
CA ILE A 80 -10.32 -12.68 23.34
C ILE A 80 -10.69 -11.48 22.46
N ARG A 81 -9.85 -11.12 21.47
CA ARG A 81 -10.11 -9.97 20.58
C ARG A 81 -11.21 -10.30 19.56
N THR A 82 -11.24 -11.52 19.03
CA THR A 82 -12.28 -11.95 18.07
C THR A 82 -13.65 -12.13 18.75
N ALA A 83 -13.69 -12.51 20.02
CA ALA A 83 -14.93 -12.54 20.81
C ALA A 83 -15.45 -11.14 21.21
N GLY A 84 -14.63 -10.10 21.11
CA GLY A 84 -14.97 -8.72 21.50
C GLY A 84 -15.44 -7.82 20.35
N ILE A 85 -15.49 -8.30 19.11
CA ILE A 85 -16.06 -7.57 17.97
C ILE A 85 -17.50 -8.07 17.80
N PRO A 86 -18.53 -7.39 18.33
CA PRO A 86 -19.90 -7.76 18.01
C PRO A 86 -20.08 -7.59 16.50
N ALA A 87 -20.40 -8.69 15.82
CA ALA A 87 -20.76 -8.68 14.43
C ALA A 87 -21.97 -7.74 14.25
N ALA A 88 -21.71 -6.52 13.77
CA ALA A 88 -22.74 -5.59 13.35
C ALA A 88 -23.40 -6.19 12.09
N HIS A 89 -24.44 -7.00 12.30
CA HIS A 89 -25.50 -7.20 11.33
C HIS A 89 -26.24 -5.86 11.15
N PRO A 90 -26.50 -5.47 9.90
CA PRO A 90 -27.87 -5.17 9.57
C PRO A 90 -28.31 -6.06 8.41
N ALA A 91 -29.06 -7.10 8.76
CA ALA A 91 -30.11 -7.58 7.88
C ALA A 91 -31.22 -6.51 7.92
N SER A 92 -31.56 -5.94 6.77
CA SER A 92 -32.77 -5.14 6.59
C SER A 92 -33.17 -5.26 5.11
N GLU A 93 -34.21 -6.07 4.92
CA GLU A 93 -35.31 -5.99 3.94
C GLU A 93 -35.05 -5.53 2.50
#